data_AF-A0A9E2FIU4-F1
#
_entry.id   AF-A0A9E2FIU4-F1
#
_cell.length_a   1.000
_cell.length_b   1.000
_cell.length_c   1.000
_cell.angle_alpha   90.00
_cell.angle_beta   90.00
_cell.angle_gamma   90.00
#
_symmetry.space_group_name_H-M   'P 1'
#
loop_
_entity.id
_entity.type
_entity.pdbx_description
1 polymer ?
#
loop_
_entity_poly.entity_id
_entity_poly.type
_entity_poly.pdbx_seq_one_letter_code
_entity_poly.pdbx_strand_id
1 'polypeptide(L)'
;MRKLHIIIIVFIFLLTGSFAAQAQNSQRDEGNIERFARLETQMTAMNTRIDDLRSEMKGDMADLKGNMSDLKNELKGDIADLRGLVYVILGGIITLICGLLAMMGYVMWDRRTAITPVVRKTKELEQGFEDERVVLWKVLKGYARVEPRFAEVLKTAGIL
;
A
#
# COMPACT_ATOMS: atom_id res chain seq x y z
N MET A 1 104.20 51.75 -15.68
CA MET A 1 103.87 50.36 -16.06
C MET A 1 103.05 49.62 -15.00
N ARG A 2 103.57 49.38 -13.76
CA ARG A 2 102.83 48.62 -12.71
C ARG A 2 101.44 49.17 -12.32
N LYS A 3 101.29 50.49 -12.17
CA LYS A 3 100.00 51.11 -11.81
C LYS A 3 98.93 50.96 -12.91
N LEU A 4 99.34 50.93 -14.19
CA LEU A 4 98.44 50.77 -15.33
C LEU A 4 97.87 49.34 -15.38
N HIS A 5 98.69 48.32 -15.11
CA HIS A 5 98.23 46.92 -15.08
C HIS A 5 97.23 46.66 -13.95
N ILE A 6 97.42 47.26 -12.77
CA ILE A 6 96.47 47.12 -11.65
C ILE A 6 95.10 47.70 -12.03
N ILE A 7 95.07 48.87 -12.66
CA ILE A 7 93.82 49.51 -13.10
C ILE A 7 93.10 48.65 -14.14
N ILE A 8 93.83 48.09 -15.11
CA ILE A 8 93.26 47.21 -16.14
C ILE A 8 92.68 45.93 -15.52
N ILE A 9 93.36 45.31 -14.55
CA ILE A 9 92.86 44.10 -13.87
C ILE A 9 91.59 44.42 -13.08
N VAL A 10 91.56 45.54 -12.35
CA VAL A 10 90.37 45.98 -11.60
C VAL A 10 89.21 46.28 -12.55
N PHE A 11 89.49 46.90 -13.70
CA PHE A 11 88.48 47.19 -14.72
C PHE A 11 87.91 45.91 -15.35
N ILE A 12 88.75 44.92 -15.65
CA ILE A 12 88.31 43.61 -16.14
C ILE A 12 87.45 42.90 -15.09
N PHE A 13 87.84 42.94 -13.82
CA PHE A 13 87.09 42.32 -12.74
C PHE A 13 85.70 42.95 -12.56
N LEU A 14 85.62 44.29 -12.63
CA LEU A 14 84.36 45.03 -12.64
C LEU A 14 83.47 44.66 -13.83
N LEU A 15 84.04 44.57 -15.03
CA LEU A 15 83.30 44.22 -16.24
C LEU A 15 82.76 42.78 -16.19
N THR A 16 83.55 41.83 -15.66
CA THR A 16 83.11 40.45 -15.46
C THR A 16 82.06 40.31 -14.35
N GLY A 17 82.15 41.11 -13.27
CA GLY A 17 81.19 41.10 -12.18
C GLY A 17 79.79 41.57 -12.61
N SER A 18 79.71 42.62 -13.43
CA SER A 18 78.44 43.09 -14.00
C SER A 18 77.81 42.07 -14.95
N PHE A 19 78.62 41.40 -15.79
CA PHE A 19 78.11 40.38 -16.71
C PHE A 19 77.64 39.11 -15.98
N ALA A 20 78.36 38.67 -14.93
CA ALA A 20 77.95 37.54 -14.11
C ALA A 20 76.64 37.81 -13.34
N ALA A 21 76.47 39.00 -12.78
CA ALA A 21 75.22 39.40 -12.11
C ALA A 21 74.04 39.45 -13.09
N GLN A 22 74.26 39.95 -14.31
CA GLN A 22 73.22 40.01 -15.35
C GLN A 22 72.86 38.62 -15.89
N ALA A 23 73.85 37.73 -16.09
CA ALA A 23 73.61 36.34 -16.51
C ALA A 23 72.86 35.55 -15.43
N GLN A 24 73.21 35.73 -14.16
CA GLN A 24 72.53 35.08 -13.02
C GLN A 24 71.08 35.55 -12.87
N ASN A 25 70.80 36.84 -13.13
CA ASN A 25 69.43 37.36 -13.08
C ASN A 25 68.59 36.88 -14.28
N SER A 26 69.17 36.88 -15.49
CA SER A 26 68.49 36.36 -16.70
C SER A 26 68.10 34.89 -16.56
N GLN A 27 69.00 34.05 -16.03
CA GLN A 27 68.72 32.64 -15.80
C GLN A 27 67.67 32.41 -14.70
N ARG A 28 67.61 33.27 -13.69
CA ARG A 28 66.59 33.23 -12.63
C ARG A 28 65.21 33.63 -13.16
N ASP A 29 65.15 34.63 -14.03
CA ASP A 29 63.91 35.11 -14.63
C ASP A 29 63.32 34.07 -15.61
N GLU A 30 64.15 33.42 -16.42
CA GLU A 30 63.73 32.28 -17.26
C GLU A 30 63.17 31.11 -16.43
N GLY A 31 63.86 30.73 -15.36
CA GLY A 31 63.40 29.66 -14.47
C GLY A 31 62.08 29.99 -13.75
N ASN A 32 61.81 31.28 -13.48
CA ASN A 32 60.52 31.71 -12.94
C ASN A 32 59.42 31.62 -14.01
N ILE A 33 59.70 32.05 -15.24
CA ILE A 33 58.76 31.98 -16.37
C ILE A 33 58.33 30.53 -16.63
N GLU A 34 59.26 29.58 -16.64
CA GLU A 34 58.94 28.16 -16.81
C GLU A 34 58.06 27.62 -15.67
N ARG A 35 58.34 28.01 -14.42
CA ARG A 35 57.52 27.62 -13.26
C ARG A 35 56.11 28.20 -13.36
N PHE A 36 55.96 29.46 -13.79
CA PHE A 36 54.66 30.08 -14.01
C PHE A 36 53.88 29.39 -15.13
N ALA A 37 54.51 29.11 -16.27
CA ALA A 37 53.88 28.38 -17.37
C ALA A 37 53.42 26.97 -16.94
N ARG A 38 54.23 26.27 -16.13
CA ARG A 38 53.86 24.97 -15.57
C ARG A 38 52.71 25.06 -14.56
N LEU A 39 52.67 26.11 -13.73
CA LEU A 39 51.56 26.34 -12.80
C LEU A 39 50.26 26.67 -13.54
N GLU A 40 50.31 27.49 -14.58
CA GLU A 40 49.16 27.80 -15.43
C GLU A 40 48.63 26.54 -16.11
N THR A 41 49.51 25.70 -16.64
CA THR A 41 49.14 24.39 -17.23
C THR A 41 48.51 23.45 -16.19
N GLN A 42 49.02 23.43 -14.95
CA GLN A 42 48.41 22.64 -13.87
C GLN A 42 47.05 23.19 -13.45
N MET A 43 46.91 24.52 -13.42
CA MET A 43 45.65 25.18 -13.08
C MET A 43 44.58 24.89 -14.15
N THR A 44 44.92 24.95 -15.43
CA THR A 44 43.98 24.61 -16.51
C THR A 44 43.60 23.14 -16.46
N ALA A 45 44.56 22.23 -16.29
CA ALA A 45 44.28 20.80 -16.13
C ALA A 45 43.38 20.50 -14.93
N MET A 46 43.59 21.20 -13.80
CA MET A 46 42.74 21.07 -12.61
C MET A 46 41.34 21.62 -12.84
N ASN A 47 41.20 22.77 -13.51
CA ASN A 47 39.89 23.31 -13.87
C ASN A 47 39.11 22.34 -14.77
N THR A 48 39.77 21.75 -15.78
CA THR A 48 39.15 20.72 -16.63
C THR A 48 38.66 19.54 -15.81
N ARG A 49 39.48 19.01 -14.89
CA ARG A 49 39.05 17.91 -14.00
C ARG A 49 37.87 18.30 -13.11
N ILE A 50 37.83 19.54 -12.61
CA ILE A 50 36.71 20.04 -11.81
C ILE A 50 35.44 20.10 -12.66
N ASP A 51 35.54 20.55 -13.90
CA ASP A 51 34.40 20.63 -14.82
C ASP A 51 33.90 19.23 -15.22
N ASP A 52 34.81 18.29 -15.48
CA ASP A 52 34.48 16.89 -15.76
C ASP A 52 33.74 16.25 -14.57
N LEU A 53 34.27 16.37 -13.35
CA LEU A 53 33.63 15.88 -12.13
C LEU A 53 32.26 16.51 -11.89
N ARG A 54 32.12 17.82 -12.16
CA ARG A 54 30.82 18.50 -12.07
C ARG A 54 29.82 17.96 -13.09
N SER A 55 30.28 17.64 -14.28
CA SER A 55 29.46 17.06 -15.34
C SER A 55 29.00 15.65 -14.95
N GLU A 56 29.91 14.79 -14.49
CA GLU A 56 29.61 13.44 -13.98
C GLU A 56 28.60 13.49 -12.84
N MET A 57 28.88 14.30 -11.80
CA MET A 57 27.96 14.45 -10.67
C MET A 57 26.57 14.94 -11.09
N LYS A 58 26.48 15.79 -12.11
CA LYS A 58 25.20 16.27 -12.65
C LYS A 58 24.46 15.16 -13.39
N GLY A 59 25.19 14.32 -14.13
CA GLY A 59 24.66 13.11 -14.77
C GLY A 59 24.11 12.13 -13.73
N ASP A 60 24.93 11.75 -12.76
CA ASP A 60 24.55 10.82 -11.69
C ASP A 60 23.32 11.32 -10.91
N MET A 61 23.26 12.62 -10.62
CA MET A 61 22.11 13.21 -9.92
C MET A 61 20.84 13.19 -10.79
N ALA A 62 20.97 13.36 -12.10
CA ALA A 62 19.84 13.25 -13.02
C ALA A 62 19.33 11.81 -13.11
N ASP A 63 20.24 10.84 -13.20
CA ASP A 63 19.91 9.42 -13.24
C ASP A 63 19.28 8.95 -11.94
N LEU A 64 19.84 9.35 -10.78
CA LEU A 64 19.27 9.05 -9.48
C LEU A 64 17.85 9.62 -9.33
N LYS A 65 17.62 10.84 -9.84
CA LYS A 65 16.30 11.46 -9.84
C LYS A 65 15.31 10.73 -10.75
N GLY A 66 15.78 10.25 -11.91
CA GLY A 66 15.01 9.38 -12.80
C GLY A 66 14.58 8.10 -12.10
N ASN A 67 15.54 7.34 -11.59
CA ASN A 67 15.31 6.10 -10.86
C ASN A 67 14.36 6.28 -9.66
N MET A 68 14.51 7.37 -8.91
CA MET A 68 13.62 7.68 -7.78
C MET A 68 12.19 7.99 -8.25
N SER A 69 12.04 8.66 -9.39
CA SER A 69 10.73 8.94 -9.99
C SER A 69 10.06 7.65 -10.48
N ASP A 70 10.82 6.78 -11.14
CA ASP A 70 10.33 5.51 -11.66
C ASP A 70 9.90 4.58 -10.52
N LEU A 71 10.75 4.42 -9.49
CA LEU A 71 10.42 3.64 -8.31
C LEU A 71 9.17 4.18 -7.59
N LYS A 72 9.01 5.51 -7.50
CA LYS A 72 7.81 6.12 -6.93
C LYS A 72 6.55 5.80 -7.74
N ASN A 73 6.66 5.78 -9.07
CA ASN A 73 5.54 5.45 -9.95
C ASN A 73 5.16 3.98 -9.83
N GLU A 74 6.14 3.08 -9.81
CA GLU A 74 5.96 1.64 -9.60
C GLU A 74 5.26 1.38 -8.26
N LEU A 75 5.78 1.95 -7.16
CA LEU A 75 5.19 1.79 -5.83
C LEU A 75 3.75 2.32 -5.77
N LYS A 76 3.46 3.40 -6.50
CA LYS A 76 2.10 3.95 -6.60
C LYS A 76 1.17 3.02 -7.39
N GLY A 77 1.69 2.38 -8.44
CA GLY A 77 1.00 1.33 -9.21
C GLY A 77 0.65 0.14 -8.32
N ASP A 78 1.64 -0.43 -7.63
CA ASP A 78 1.45 -1.57 -6.73
C ASP A 78 0.42 -1.28 -5.63
N ILE A 79 0.44 -0.07 -5.05
CA ILE A 79 -0.55 0.36 -4.06
C ILE A 79 -1.95 0.43 -4.68
N ALA A 80 -2.08 0.91 -5.93
CA ALA A 80 -3.36 0.97 -6.62
C ALA A 80 -3.90 -0.44 -6.91
N ASP A 81 -3.05 -1.35 -7.35
CA ASP A 81 -3.40 -2.75 -7.62
C ASP A 81 -3.82 -3.49 -6.35
N LEU A 82 -3.05 -3.32 -5.26
CA LEU A 82 -3.40 -3.87 -3.95
C LEU A 82 -4.75 -3.34 -3.45
N ARG A 83 -5.00 -2.04 -3.60
CA ARG A 83 -6.31 -1.45 -3.25
C ARG A 83 -7.42 -2.06 -4.10
N GLY A 84 -7.20 -2.22 -5.40
CA GLY A 84 -8.14 -2.87 -6.31
C GLY A 84 -8.49 -4.29 -5.85
N LEU A 85 -7.47 -5.09 -5.55
CA LEU A 85 -7.63 -6.46 -5.05
C LEU A 85 -8.42 -6.48 -3.73
N VAL A 86 -8.11 -5.58 -2.79
CA VAL A 86 -8.88 -5.45 -1.53
C VAL A 86 -10.34 -5.12 -1.80
N TYR A 87 -10.64 -4.20 -2.72
CA TYR A 87 -12.03 -3.89 -3.09
C TYR A 87 -12.75 -5.08 -3.71
N VAL A 88 -12.07 -5.87 -4.56
CA VAL A 88 -12.64 -7.08 -5.17
C VAL A 88 -12.94 -8.13 -4.10
N ILE A 89 -12.00 -8.38 -3.18
CA ILE A 89 -12.21 -9.33 -2.08
C ILE A 89 -13.36 -8.86 -1.19
N LEU A 90 -13.36 -7.60 -0.77
CA LEU A 90 -14.41 -7.04 0.10
C LEU A 90 -15.77 -7.07 -0.59
N GLY A 91 -15.82 -6.71 -1.87
CA GLY A 91 -17.01 -6.82 -2.71
C GLY A 91 -17.51 -8.27 -2.80
N GLY A 92 -16.61 -9.22 -3.06
CA GLY A 92 -16.94 -10.65 -3.09
C GLY A 92 -17.51 -11.14 -1.75
N ILE A 93 -16.92 -10.76 -0.62
CA ILE A 93 -17.43 -11.09 0.72
C ILE A 93 -18.83 -10.50 0.93
N ILE A 94 -19.03 -9.23 0.57
CA ILE A 94 -20.35 -8.58 0.68
C ILE A 94 -21.38 -9.31 -0.19
N THR A 95 -21.05 -9.64 -1.45
CA THR A 95 -21.94 -10.39 -2.34
C THR A 95 -22.29 -11.76 -1.76
N LEU A 96 -21.33 -12.48 -1.17
CA LEU A 96 -21.57 -13.76 -0.51
C LEU A 96 -22.52 -13.61 0.70
N ILE A 97 -22.26 -12.64 1.58
CA ILE A 97 -23.11 -12.39 2.76
C ILE A 97 -24.52 -12.00 2.33
N CYS A 98 -24.65 -11.06 1.38
CA CYS A 98 -25.94 -10.65 0.84
C CYS A 98 -26.67 -11.81 0.17
N GLY A 99 -25.96 -12.67 -0.59
CA GLY A 99 -26.53 -13.86 -1.20
C GLY A 99 -27.07 -14.86 -0.17
N LEU A 100 -26.33 -15.10 0.91
CA LEU A 100 -26.76 -15.97 2.01
C LEU A 100 -27.98 -15.40 2.74
N LEU A 101 -27.97 -14.11 3.07
CA LEU A 101 -29.12 -13.45 3.72
C LEU A 101 -30.36 -13.44 2.81
N ALA A 102 -30.18 -13.20 1.51
CA ALA A 102 -31.26 -13.27 0.53
C ALA A 102 -31.84 -14.69 0.45
N MET A 103 -31.01 -15.72 0.42
CA MET A 103 -31.48 -17.12 0.47
C MET A 103 -32.21 -17.42 1.79
N MET A 104 -31.68 -17.01 2.93
CA MET A 104 -32.32 -17.26 4.23
C MET A 104 -33.68 -16.54 4.33
N GLY A 105 -33.75 -15.30 3.84
CA GLY A 105 -34.98 -14.55 3.71
C GLY A 105 -35.99 -15.24 2.79
N TYR A 106 -35.53 -15.74 1.64
CA TYR A 106 -36.35 -16.50 0.70
C TYR A 106 -36.91 -17.79 1.32
N VAL A 107 -36.08 -18.57 2.02
CA VAL A 107 -36.51 -19.81 2.68
C VAL A 107 -37.52 -19.54 3.80
N MET A 108 -37.30 -18.49 4.60
CA MET A 108 -38.28 -18.09 5.62
C MET A 108 -39.62 -17.64 4.99
N TRP A 109 -39.56 -16.94 3.87
CA TRP A 109 -40.74 -16.53 3.12
C TRP A 109 -41.50 -17.75 2.56
N ASP A 110 -40.79 -18.64 1.87
CA ASP A 110 -41.36 -19.86 1.28
C ASP A 110 -42.06 -20.75 2.32
N ARG A 111 -41.43 -20.91 3.49
CA ARG A 111 -42.03 -21.67 4.61
C ARG A 111 -43.33 -21.04 5.11
N ARG A 112 -43.45 -19.71 5.16
CA ARG A 112 -44.71 -19.04 5.54
C ARG A 112 -45.81 -19.31 4.52
N THR A 113 -45.49 -19.36 3.23
CA THR A 113 -46.44 -19.63 2.15
C THR A 113 -46.89 -21.09 2.12
N ALA A 114 -45.98 -22.03 2.40
CA ALA A 114 -46.28 -23.47 2.39
C ALA A 114 -47.07 -23.98 3.61
N ILE A 115 -46.97 -23.33 4.78
CA ILE A 115 -47.62 -23.79 6.02
C ILE A 115 -49.08 -23.33 6.12
N THR A 116 -49.47 -22.24 5.45
CA THR A 116 -50.86 -21.74 5.44
C THR A 116 -51.92 -22.81 5.11
N PRO A 117 -51.79 -23.62 4.04
CA PRO A 117 -52.79 -24.65 3.73
C PRO A 117 -52.83 -25.78 4.77
N VAL A 118 -51.68 -26.13 5.36
CA VAL A 118 -51.60 -27.20 6.36
C VAL A 118 -52.25 -26.78 7.67
N VAL A 119 -51.98 -25.56 8.15
CA VAL A 119 -52.63 -24.99 9.34
C VAL A 119 -54.15 -24.94 9.18
N ARG A 120 -54.63 -24.62 7.96
CA ARG A 120 -56.06 -24.56 7.70
C ARG A 120 -56.71 -25.95 7.78
N LYS A 121 -56.08 -26.97 7.19
CA LYS A 121 -56.55 -28.37 7.27
C LYS A 121 -56.55 -28.91 8.69
N THR A 122 -55.51 -28.65 9.48
CA THR A 122 -55.47 -29.11 10.88
C THR A 122 -56.55 -28.44 11.71
N LYS A 123 -56.83 -27.15 11.46
CA LYS A 123 -57.87 -26.40 12.17
C LYS A 123 -59.28 -26.88 11.81
N GLU A 124 -59.52 -27.20 10.53
CA GLU A 124 -60.79 -27.79 10.06
C GLU A 124 -61.02 -29.18 10.68
N LEU A 125 -59.98 -30.01 10.80
CA LEU A 125 -60.04 -31.31 11.47
C LEU A 125 -60.32 -31.18 12.98
N GLU A 126 -59.62 -30.28 13.66
CA GLU A 126 -59.80 -30.04 15.10
C GLU A 126 -61.22 -29.55 15.41
N GLN A 127 -61.75 -28.63 14.62
CA GLN A 127 -63.14 -28.18 14.73
C GLN A 127 -64.13 -29.31 14.45
N GLY A 128 -63.89 -30.15 13.44
CA GLY A 128 -64.72 -31.32 13.16
C GLY A 128 -64.79 -32.30 14.34
N PHE A 129 -63.65 -32.58 14.98
CA PHE A 129 -63.61 -33.42 16.18
C PHE A 129 -64.32 -32.78 17.39
N GLU A 130 -64.20 -31.47 17.55
CA GLU A 130 -64.85 -30.75 18.65
C GLU A 130 -66.38 -30.72 18.47
N ASP A 131 -66.86 -30.47 17.26
CA ASP A 131 -68.27 -30.53 16.89
C ASP A 131 -68.85 -31.94 17.10
N GLU A 132 -68.15 -32.99 16.64
CA GLU A 132 -68.55 -34.38 16.87
C GLU A 132 -68.63 -34.72 18.37
N ARG A 133 -67.64 -34.30 19.17
CA ARG A 133 -67.65 -34.51 20.63
C ARG A 133 -68.84 -33.83 21.30
N VAL A 134 -69.19 -32.61 20.89
CA VAL A 134 -70.36 -31.89 21.43
C VAL A 134 -71.67 -32.61 21.11
N VAL A 135 -71.80 -33.12 19.88
CA VAL A 135 -72.98 -33.91 19.47
C VAL A 135 -73.04 -35.23 20.24
N LEU A 136 -71.92 -35.95 20.34
CA LEU A 136 -71.83 -37.20 21.11
C LEU A 136 -72.24 -36.97 22.57
N TRP A 137 -71.78 -35.88 23.19
CA TRP A 137 -72.13 -35.52 24.56
C TRP A 137 -73.63 -35.25 24.71
N LYS A 138 -74.26 -34.53 23.77
CA LYS A 138 -75.72 -34.30 23.78
C LYS A 138 -76.50 -35.61 23.67
N VAL A 139 -76.07 -36.52 22.80
CA VAL A 139 -76.72 -37.82 22.59
C VAL A 139 -76.57 -38.70 23.83
N LEU A 140 -75.35 -38.81 24.37
CA LEU A 140 -75.05 -39.56 25.60
C LEU A 140 -75.87 -39.05 26.78
N LYS A 141 -75.99 -37.73 26.95
CA LYS A 141 -76.81 -37.10 28.00
C LYS A 141 -78.31 -37.33 27.82
N GLY A 142 -78.79 -37.36 26.56
CA GLY A 142 -80.16 -37.74 26.24
C GLY A 142 -80.46 -39.19 26.59
N TYR A 143 -79.55 -40.10 26.26
CA TYR A 143 -79.69 -41.54 26.52
C TYR A 143 -79.61 -41.88 28.02
N ALA A 144 -78.75 -41.18 28.77
CA ALA A 144 -78.62 -41.33 30.22
C ALA A 144 -79.90 -40.97 31.01
N ARG A 145 -80.82 -40.20 30.41
CA ARG A 145 -82.14 -39.92 31.01
C ARG A 145 -83.15 -41.04 30.81
N VAL A 146 -82.93 -41.87 29.79
CA VAL A 146 -83.82 -42.98 29.43
C VAL A 146 -83.43 -44.25 30.19
N GLU A 147 -82.15 -44.43 30.52
CA GLU A 147 -81.64 -45.66 31.12
C GLU A 147 -80.86 -45.43 32.44
N PRO A 148 -81.39 -45.84 33.61
CA PRO A 148 -80.83 -45.50 34.92
C PRO A 148 -79.47 -46.16 35.21
N ARG A 149 -79.20 -47.33 34.62
CA ARG A 149 -77.88 -48.01 34.74
C ARG A 149 -76.77 -47.27 33.98
N PHE A 150 -77.10 -46.61 32.88
CA PHE A 150 -76.14 -45.85 32.08
C PHE A 150 -75.74 -44.54 32.76
N ALA A 151 -76.67 -43.92 33.51
CA ALA A 151 -76.40 -42.74 34.33
C ALA A 151 -75.38 -43.02 35.45
N GLU A 152 -75.46 -44.19 36.10
CA GLU A 152 -74.48 -44.60 37.12
C GLU A 152 -73.08 -44.80 36.52
N VAL A 153 -72.98 -45.39 35.33
CA VAL A 153 -71.70 -45.59 34.62
C VAL A 153 -71.06 -44.24 34.27
N LEU A 154 -71.85 -43.26 33.78
CA LEU A 154 -71.37 -41.91 33.49
C LEU A 154 -70.90 -41.15 34.74
N LYS A 155 -71.58 -41.34 35.88
CA LYS A 155 -71.23 -40.74 37.17
C LYS A 155 -69.95 -41.34 37.77
N THR A 156 -69.76 -42.65 37.59
CA THR A 156 -68.56 -43.38 38.04
C THR A 156 -67.32 -43.02 37.21
N ALA A 157 -67.52 -42.72 35.92
CA ALA A 157 -66.45 -42.25 35.02
C ALA A 157 -66.04 -40.78 35.25
N GLY A 158 -66.72 -40.06 36.16
CA GLY A 158 -66.40 -38.66 36.51
C GLY A 158 -66.81 -37.63 35.44
N ILE A 159 -67.71 -38.00 34.53
CA ILE A 159 -68.12 -37.18 33.38
C ILE A 159 -69.41 -36.38 33.71
N LEU A 160 -70.02 -36.63 34.88
CA LEU A 160 -71.31 -36.09 35.32
C LEU A 160 -71.29 -35.64 36.79
#